data_AF-A0A345BES0-F1
#
_entry.id   AF-A0A345BES0-F1
#
_cell.length_a   1.000
_cell.length_b   1.000
_cell.length_c   1.000
_cell.angle_alpha   90.00
_cell.angle_beta   90.00
_cell.angle_gamma   90.00
#
_symmetry.space_group_name_H-M   'P 1'
#
loop_
_entity.id
_entity.type
_entity.pdbx_description
1 polymer ?
#
loop_
_entity_poly.entity_id
_entity_poly.type
_entity_poly.pdbx_seq_one_letter_code
_entity_poly.pdbx_strand_id
1 'polypeptide(L)'
;MFRFVVLAVVVTVVLSEDNKKCRRLFHPPAMHCCKSDMGPPKINKEELKECFDSPHKPPPSCDLDICIAKKRGYGSDDGTVDMDAFEKTITEDFEDAPTLVEAIKENCIKGDLSKYGPPDACKLAQLKMCIHKTMIMDCKEWDDDGPCAGMKDLVKECAKMDE
;
A
#
# COMPACT_ATOMS: atom_id res chain seq x y z
N MET A 1 12.75 0.13 -57.32
CA MET A 1 13.67 -0.13 -56.19
C MET A 1 13.30 0.80 -55.04
N PHE A 2 12.29 0.44 -54.23
CA PHE A 2 11.95 1.19 -53.01
C PHE A 2 12.61 0.49 -51.84
N ARG A 3 13.65 1.12 -51.30
CA ARG A 3 14.40 0.62 -50.14
C ARG A 3 13.50 0.70 -48.92
N PHE A 4 13.18 -0.47 -48.39
CA PHE A 4 12.59 -0.67 -47.07
C PHE A 4 13.54 -0.11 -46.00
N VAL A 5 13.09 0.91 -45.27
CA VAL A 5 13.64 1.25 -43.96
C VAL A 5 12.45 1.33 -43.01
N VAL A 6 12.00 0.15 -42.58
CA VAL A 6 11.08 0.03 -41.44
C VAL A 6 11.96 0.18 -40.20
N LEU A 7 12.01 1.41 -39.67
CA LEU A 7 12.53 1.70 -38.35
C LEU A 7 11.57 1.06 -37.33
N ALA A 8 11.83 -0.21 -37.02
CA ALA A 8 11.21 -0.87 -35.88
C ALA A 8 11.80 -0.25 -34.61
N VAL A 9 11.12 0.76 -34.08
CA VAL A 9 11.33 1.21 -32.70
C VAL A 9 10.85 0.07 -31.82
N VAL A 10 11.80 -0.77 -31.40
CA VAL A 10 11.56 -1.76 -30.35
C VAL A 10 11.40 -0.97 -29.06
N VAL A 11 10.16 -0.61 -28.73
CA VAL A 11 9.80 -0.25 -27.35
C VAL A 11 9.86 -1.55 -26.57
N THR A 12 11.05 -1.94 -26.12
CA THR A 12 11.19 -3.00 -25.12
C THR A 12 10.48 -2.52 -23.88
N VAL A 13 9.37 -3.17 -23.56
CA VAL A 13 8.65 -3.02 -22.32
C VAL A 13 9.57 -3.48 -21.19
N VAL A 14 10.35 -2.57 -20.60
CA VAL A 14 11.20 -2.79 -19.41
C VAL A 14 10.35 -2.87 -18.14
N LEU A 15 9.17 -3.52 -18.18
CA LEU A 15 8.20 -3.51 -17.05
C LEU A 15 8.17 -4.81 -16.22
N SER A 16 9.02 -5.82 -16.48
CA SER A 16 8.72 -7.17 -15.96
C SER A 16 9.52 -7.65 -14.75
N GLU A 17 10.77 -7.21 -14.53
CA GLU A 17 11.59 -7.73 -13.42
C GLU A 17 11.63 -6.80 -12.21
N ASP A 18 11.79 -5.50 -12.43
CA ASP A 18 11.89 -4.54 -11.33
C ASP A 18 10.58 -4.38 -10.56
N ASN A 19 9.44 -4.46 -11.27
CA ASN A 19 8.11 -4.54 -10.65
C ASN A 19 7.95 -5.76 -9.72
N LYS A 20 8.57 -6.90 -10.04
CA LYS A 20 8.50 -8.10 -9.19
C LYS A 20 9.31 -7.93 -7.92
N LYS A 21 10.46 -7.26 -7.98
CA LYS A 21 11.26 -6.94 -6.79
C LYS A 21 10.50 -5.99 -5.87
N CYS A 22 9.88 -4.94 -6.42
CA CYS A 22 9.12 -3.97 -5.64
C CYS A 22 7.86 -4.55 -4.98
N ARG A 23 7.27 -5.62 -5.55
CA ARG A 23 6.18 -6.36 -4.89
C ARG A 23 6.58 -6.93 -3.53
N ARG A 24 7.86 -7.21 -3.29
CA ARG A 24 8.35 -7.68 -1.98
C ARG A 24 8.10 -6.65 -0.87
N LEU A 25 8.08 -5.36 -1.19
CA LEU A 25 7.77 -4.29 -0.22
C LEU A 25 6.34 -4.39 0.33
N PHE A 26 5.41 -4.92 -0.47
CA PHE A 26 4.00 -5.03 -0.10
C PHE A 26 3.66 -6.38 0.57
N HIS A 27 4.67 -7.22 0.80
CA HIS A 27 4.49 -8.48 1.53
C HIS A 27 4.51 -8.21 3.05
N PRO A 28 3.62 -8.80 3.87
CA PRO A 28 3.48 -8.42 5.29
C PRO A 28 4.80 -8.42 6.10
N PRO A 29 5.71 -9.41 5.95
CA PRO A 29 7.07 -9.37 6.47
C PRO A 29 7.90 -8.09 6.26
N ALA A 30 7.71 -7.36 5.16
CA ALA A 30 8.54 -6.20 4.85
C ALA A 30 8.37 -5.06 5.86
N MET A 31 7.17 -4.90 6.42
CA MET A 31 6.90 -3.89 7.46
C MET A 31 7.64 -4.17 8.77
N HIS A 32 7.91 -5.44 9.09
CA HIS A 32 8.68 -5.81 10.27
C HIS A 32 10.15 -5.40 10.18
N CYS A 33 10.64 -5.05 8.99
CA CYS A 33 11.99 -4.54 8.79
C CYS A 33 12.10 -3.05 9.07
N CYS A 34 11.00 -2.33 9.28
CA CYS A 34 11.05 -0.96 9.74
C CYS A 34 11.14 -0.95 11.28
N LYS A 35 12.22 -0.37 11.83
CA LYS A 35 12.43 -0.23 13.28
C LYS A 35 11.68 0.95 13.90
N SER A 36 10.87 1.65 13.11
CA SER A 36 10.27 2.92 13.53
C SER A 36 9.36 2.80 14.75
N ASP A 37 9.31 3.89 15.51
CA ASP A 37 8.29 4.16 16.53
C ASP A 37 6.87 4.34 15.98
N MET A 38 6.66 4.13 14.68
CA MET A 38 5.32 3.96 14.12
C MET A 38 4.78 2.64 14.67
N GLY A 39 4.23 2.68 15.88
CA GLY A 39 3.56 1.54 16.48
C GLY A 39 2.57 0.93 15.49
N PRO A 40 2.27 -0.37 15.60
CA PRO A 40 1.22 -0.96 14.79
C PRO A 40 -0.05 -0.09 14.96
N PRO A 41 -0.83 0.12 13.89
CA PRO A 41 -2.09 0.84 14.01
C PRO A 41 -2.89 0.25 15.18
N LYS A 42 -3.53 1.10 15.98
CA LYS A 42 -4.29 0.73 17.19
C LYS A 42 -5.54 -0.05 16.80
N ILE A 43 -5.34 -1.27 16.35
CA ILE A 43 -6.36 -2.17 15.84
C ILE A 43 -6.68 -3.19 16.93
N ASN A 44 -7.95 -3.20 17.36
CA ASN A 44 -8.49 -4.26 18.18
C ASN A 44 -8.65 -5.53 17.33
N LYS A 45 -7.77 -6.51 17.55
CA LYS A 45 -7.74 -7.74 16.74
C LYS A 45 -8.96 -8.62 17.01
N GLU A 46 -9.50 -8.57 18.21
CA GLU A 46 -10.70 -9.29 18.62
C GLU A 46 -11.93 -8.78 17.85
N GLU A 47 -12.03 -7.47 17.64
CA GLU A 47 -13.11 -6.85 16.85
C GLU A 47 -13.05 -7.20 15.36
N LEU A 48 -11.85 -7.46 14.84
CA LEU A 48 -11.65 -7.84 13.44
C LEU A 48 -11.61 -9.36 13.21
N LYS A 49 -11.70 -10.18 14.27
CA LYS A 49 -11.57 -11.64 14.16
C LYS A 49 -12.55 -12.24 13.14
N GLU A 50 -13.81 -11.79 13.16
CA GLU A 50 -14.83 -12.23 12.21
C GLU A 50 -14.48 -11.89 10.75
N CYS A 51 -13.75 -10.79 10.54
CA CYS A 51 -13.28 -10.42 9.22
C CYS A 51 -12.20 -11.36 8.72
N PHE A 52 -11.44 -12.07 9.56
CA PHE A 52 -10.44 -13.03 9.10
C PHE A 52 -10.96 -14.48 9.03
N ASP A 53 -11.98 -14.81 9.84
CA ASP A 53 -12.55 -16.16 9.93
C ASP A 53 -13.53 -16.48 8.78
N SER A 54 -13.99 -15.47 8.03
CA SER A 54 -14.90 -15.66 6.89
C SER A 54 -14.14 -16.14 5.63
N PRO A 55 -14.69 -17.07 4.83
CA PRO A 55 -14.08 -17.47 3.57
C PRO A 55 -14.12 -16.32 2.55
N HIS A 56 -13.01 -15.59 2.44
CA HIS A 56 -12.85 -14.57 1.41
C HIS A 56 -12.60 -15.21 0.06
N LYS A 57 -13.18 -14.60 -0.99
CA LYS A 57 -12.81 -14.97 -2.35
C LYS A 57 -11.33 -14.64 -2.59
N PRO A 58 -10.60 -15.40 -3.42
CA PRO A 58 -9.24 -15.04 -3.79
C PRO A 58 -9.18 -13.61 -4.35
N PRO A 59 -8.04 -12.90 -4.23
CA PRO A 59 -7.84 -11.61 -4.89
C PRO A 59 -8.25 -11.68 -6.37
N PRO A 60 -8.93 -10.65 -6.89
CA PRO A 60 -9.07 -9.30 -6.32
C PRO A 60 -10.38 -9.08 -5.54
N SER A 61 -10.78 -9.99 -4.65
CA SER A 61 -11.89 -9.68 -3.74
C SER A 61 -11.50 -8.60 -2.73
N CYS A 62 -12.44 -7.71 -2.44
CA CYS A 62 -12.30 -6.64 -1.45
C CYS A 62 -13.08 -6.93 -0.16
N ASP A 63 -13.63 -8.13 -0.04
CA ASP A 63 -14.54 -8.52 1.03
C ASP A 63 -13.88 -8.34 2.42
N LEU A 64 -12.59 -8.68 2.53
CA LEU A 64 -11.81 -8.47 3.75
C LEU A 64 -11.66 -6.97 4.08
N ASP A 65 -11.22 -6.16 3.11
CA ASP A 65 -10.99 -4.73 3.34
C ASP A 65 -12.30 -3.99 3.63
N ILE A 66 -13.41 -4.39 2.99
CA ILE A 66 -14.77 -3.89 3.26
C ILE A 66 -15.19 -4.26 4.69
N CYS A 67 -15.00 -5.51 5.12
CA CYS A 67 -15.34 -5.93 6.47
C CYS A 67 -14.59 -5.10 7.52
N ILE A 68 -13.27 -4.92 7.34
CA ILE A 68 -12.44 -4.11 8.23
C ILE A 68 -12.95 -2.66 8.23
N ALA A 69 -13.16 -2.06 7.06
CA ALA A 69 -13.60 -0.67 6.95
C ALA A 69 -14.95 -0.41 7.65
N LYS A 70 -15.90 -1.34 7.51
CA LYS A 70 -17.19 -1.28 8.21
C LYS A 70 -17.04 -1.36 9.72
N LYS A 71 -16.26 -2.32 10.22
CA LYS A 71 -16.03 -2.47 11.67
C LYS A 71 -15.39 -1.24 12.28
N ARG A 72 -14.54 -0.57 11.50
CA ARG A 72 -13.86 0.64 11.89
C ARG A 72 -14.66 1.92 11.65
N GLY A 73 -15.87 1.82 11.10
CA GLY A 73 -16.81 2.93 10.96
C GLY A 73 -16.52 3.89 9.81
N TYR A 74 -15.64 3.54 8.87
CA TYR A 74 -15.33 4.37 7.70
C TYR A 74 -15.70 3.74 6.35
N GLY A 75 -16.22 2.50 6.36
CA GLY A 75 -16.64 1.78 5.15
C GLY A 75 -18.12 1.40 5.15
N SER A 76 -18.68 1.23 3.95
CA SER A 76 -20.05 0.76 3.72
C SER A 76 -20.09 -0.63 3.08
N ASP A 77 -21.28 -1.24 3.02
CA ASP A 77 -21.51 -2.57 2.44
C ASP A 77 -21.14 -2.68 0.94
N ASP A 78 -21.23 -1.58 0.22
CA ASP A 78 -20.89 -1.49 -1.21
C ASP A 78 -19.41 -1.20 -1.48
N GLY A 79 -18.59 -1.11 -0.42
CA GLY A 79 -17.18 -0.78 -0.49
C GLY A 79 -16.89 0.70 -0.72
N THR A 80 -17.90 1.57 -0.56
CA THR A 80 -17.65 3.01 -0.46
C THR A 80 -16.96 3.36 0.85
N VAL A 81 -16.18 4.44 0.81
CA VAL A 81 -15.33 4.91 1.91
C VAL A 81 -15.74 6.32 2.29
N ASP A 82 -16.12 6.50 3.55
CA ASP A 82 -16.24 7.82 4.18
C ASP A 82 -14.82 8.32 4.48
N MET A 83 -14.34 9.24 3.64
CA MET A 83 -12.97 9.75 3.73
C MET A 83 -12.74 10.61 4.98
N ASP A 84 -13.78 11.28 5.51
CA ASP A 84 -13.67 12.10 6.70
C ASP A 84 -13.57 11.21 7.95
N ALA A 85 -14.40 10.16 8.02
CA ALA A 85 -14.30 9.14 9.06
C ALA A 85 -12.94 8.42 9.00
N PHE A 86 -12.49 8.07 7.80
CA PHE A 86 -11.18 7.44 7.59
C PHE A 86 -10.02 8.35 8.03
N GLU A 87 -10.05 9.65 7.71
CA GLU A 87 -9.03 10.61 8.16
C GLU A 87 -8.94 10.66 9.69
N LYS A 88 -10.10 10.68 10.35
CA LYS A 88 -10.18 10.64 11.81
C LYS A 88 -9.57 9.35 12.36
N THR A 89 -9.93 8.21 11.80
CA THR A 89 -9.38 6.90 12.19
C THR A 89 -7.86 6.85 12.06
N ILE A 90 -7.29 7.35 10.95
CA ILE A 90 -5.83 7.39 10.76
C ILE A 90 -5.15 8.32 11.76
N THR A 91 -5.76 9.47 12.05
CA THR A 91 -5.23 10.43 13.02
C THR A 91 -5.18 9.81 14.43
N GLU A 92 -6.18 9.00 14.80
CA GLU A 92 -6.23 8.28 16.08
C GLU A 92 -5.25 7.09 16.12
N ASP A 93 -5.15 6.31 15.04
CA ASP A 93 -4.26 5.14 14.95
C ASP A 93 -2.79 5.50 15.10
N PHE A 94 -2.41 6.65 14.54
CA PHE A 94 -1.04 7.10 14.41
C PHE A 94 -0.81 8.45 15.11
N GLU A 95 -1.55 8.73 16.19
CA GLU A 95 -1.42 9.98 16.96
C GLU A 95 0.02 10.24 17.44
N ASP A 96 0.77 9.17 17.69
CA ASP A 96 2.17 9.19 18.13
C ASP A 96 3.16 9.44 16.97
N ALA A 97 2.68 9.45 15.72
CA ALA A 97 3.46 9.63 14.49
C ALA A 97 2.85 10.72 13.58
N PRO A 98 2.83 12.00 13.99
CA PRO A 98 2.14 13.07 13.27
C PRO A 98 2.71 13.32 11.86
N THR A 99 4.00 13.07 11.62
CA THR A 99 4.59 13.21 10.27
C THR A 99 4.04 12.16 9.31
N LEU A 100 3.81 10.93 9.79
CA LEU A 100 3.19 9.86 9.01
C LEU A 100 1.73 10.20 8.71
N VAL A 101 0.98 10.72 9.69
CA VAL A 101 -0.41 11.15 9.52
C VAL A 101 -0.53 12.19 8.41
N GLU A 102 0.30 13.24 8.43
CA GLU A 102 0.30 14.26 7.37
C GLU A 102 0.67 13.67 6.00
N ALA A 103 1.66 12.78 5.96
CA ALA A 103 2.03 12.10 4.72
C ALA A 103 0.89 11.23 4.17
N ILE A 104 0.13 10.53 5.02
CA ILE A 104 -1.04 9.75 4.60
C ILE A 104 -2.15 10.68 4.09
N LYS A 105 -2.40 11.81 4.77
CA LYS A 105 -3.41 12.79 4.33
C LYS A 105 -3.09 13.35 2.95
N GLU A 106 -1.83 13.75 2.72
CA GLU A 106 -1.41 14.29 1.43
C GLU A 106 -1.43 13.24 0.32
N ASN A 107 -0.86 12.05 0.58
CA ASN A 107 -0.64 11.06 -0.48
C ASN A 107 -1.85 10.16 -0.75
N CYS A 108 -2.65 9.86 0.28
CA CYS A 108 -3.69 8.82 0.21
C CYS A 108 -5.11 9.37 0.31
N ILE A 109 -5.32 10.47 1.04
CA ILE A 109 -6.66 11.06 1.20
C ILE A 109 -6.90 12.12 0.13
N LYS A 110 -5.96 13.05 -0.02
CA LYS A 110 -6.00 14.12 -1.03
C LYS A 110 -5.36 13.72 -2.36
N GLY A 111 -4.53 12.68 -2.34
CA GLY A 111 -3.77 12.20 -3.49
C GLY A 111 -4.58 11.33 -4.45
N ASP A 112 -3.93 10.99 -5.56
CA ASP A 112 -4.50 10.13 -6.60
C ASP A 112 -4.28 8.65 -6.28
N LEU A 113 -5.36 7.98 -5.85
CA LEU A 113 -5.35 6.56 -5.51
C LEU A 113 -5.18 5.64 -6.73
N SER A 114 -5.41 6.12 -7.96
CA SER A 114 -5.33 5.28 -9.17
C SER A 114 -3.90 4.77 -9.47
N LYS A 115 -2.89 5.41 -8.85
CA LYS A 115 -1.48 5.01 -8.89
C LYS A 115 -1.17 3.79 -8.03
N TYR A 116 -2.10 3.39 -7.16
CA TYR A 116 -1.90 2.35 -6.16
C TYR A 116 -2.71 1.11 -6.49
N GLY A 117 -2.04 0.08 -7.00
CA GLY A 117 -2.67 -1.18 -7.39
C GLY A 117 -3.22 -1.17 -8.81
N PRO A 118 -3.79 -2.30 -9.26
CA PRO A 118 -4.32 -2.41 -10.62
C PRO A 118 -5.61 -1.59 -10.80
N PRO A 119 -5.97 -1.21 -12.04
CA PRO A 119 -7.14 -0.34 -12.31
C PRO A 119 -8.48 -0.91 -11.87
N ASP A 120 -8.58 -2.24 -11.71
CA ASP A 120 -9.75 -2.97 -11.26
C ASP A 120 -9.79 -3.22 -9.75
N ALA A 121 -8.77 -2.79 -9.00
CA ALA A 121 -8.78 -2.86 -7.55
C ALA A 121 -9.85 -1.91 -6.98
N CYS A 122 -10.58 -2.36 -5.95
CA CYS A 122 -11.50 -1.47 -5.25
C CYS A 122 -10.74 -0.37 -4.51
N LYS A 123 -11.44 0.73 -4.25
CA LYS A 123 -10.91 1.91 -3.57
C LYS A 123 -10.22 1.59 -2.23
N LEU A 124 -10.78 0.68 -1.44
CA LEU A 124 -10.19 0.26 -0.16
C LEU A 124 -8.83 -0.45 -0.32
N ALA A 125 -8.69 -1.29 -1.34
CA ALA A 125 -7.43 -1.95 -1.65
C ALA A 125 -6.38 -0.93 -2.12
N GLN A 126 -6.77 0.03 -2.97
CA GLN A 126 -5.89 1.12 -3.41
C GLN A 126 -5.44 1.98 -2.21
N LEU A 127 -6.37 2.32 -1.32
CA LEU A 127 -6.11 3.11 -0.12
C LEU A 127 -5.14 2.38 0.83
N LYS A 128 -5.37 1.09 1.08
CA LYS A 128 -4.46 0.24 1.87
C LYS A 128 -3.06 0.19 1.28
N MET A 129 -2.95 0.03 -0.04
CA MET A 129 -1.65 0.04 -0.73
C MET A 129 -0.95 1.39 -0.61
N CYS A 130 -1.70 2.49 -0.68
CA CYS A 130 -1.14 3.82 -0.47
C CYS A 130 -0.59 4.02 0.94
N ILE A 131 -1.35 3.64 1.97
CA ILE A 131 -0.91 3.75 3.37
C ILE A 131 0.35 2.91 3.56
N HIS A 132 0.33 1.64 3.11
CA HIS A 132 1.46 0.72 3.25
C HIS A 132 2.73 1.30 2.59
N LYS A 133 2.59 1.84 1.38
CA LYS A 133 3.72 2.51 0.70
C LYS A 133 4.21 3.72 1.50
N THR A 134 3.29 4.54 2.00
CA THR A 134 3.62 5.76 2.76
C THR A 134 4.39 5.41 4.03
N MET A 135 3.94 4.39 4.77
CA MET A 135 4.64 3.89 5.96
C MET A 135 6.04 3.39 5.65
N ILE A 136 6.21 2.65 4.56
CA ILE A 136 7.53 2.18 4.10
C ILE A 136 8.43 3.35 3.76
N MET A 137 7.91 4.35 3.04
CA MET A 137 8.68 5.50 2.60
C MET A 137 9.06 6.44 3.75
N ASP A 138 8.21 6.55 4.78
CA ASP A 138 8.47 7.35 5.98
C ASP A 138 9.41 6.63 6.97
N CYS A 139 9.75 5.36 6.72
CA CYS A 139 10.57 4.57 7.63
C CYS A 139 11.99 5.14 7.77
N LYS A 140 12.29 5.73 8.93
CA LYS A 140 13.57 6.39 9.24
C LYS A 140 14.68 5.41 9.56
N GLU A 141 14.36 4.32 10.23
CA GLU A 141 15.31 3.31 10.67
C GLU A 141 14.90 1.92 10.21
N TRP A 142 15.85 1.19 9.63
CA TRP A 142 15.64 -0.13 9.05
C TRP A 142 16.43 -1.18 9.83
N ASP A 143 15.82 -2.34 10.00
CA ASP A 143 16.55 -3.56 10.30
C ASP A 143 17.29 -4.03 9.04
N ASP A 144 18.52 -4.50 9.25
CA ASP A 144 19.39 -5.00 8.19
C ASP A 144 19.83 -6.45 8.46
N ASP A 145 19.26 -7.08 9.49
CA ASP A 145 19.57 -8.45 9.84
C ASP A 145 18.65 -9.46 9.10
N GLY A 146 19.23 -10.61 8.74
CA GLY A 146 18.51 -11.77 8.21
C GLY A 146 17.59 -11.44 7.02
N PRO A 147 16.26 -11.65 7.13
CA PRO A 147 15.31 -11.43 6.04
C PRO A 147 15.11 -9.94 5.67
N CYS A 148 15.59 -9.02 6.51
CA CYS A 148 15.50 -7.57 6.33
C CYS A 148 16.72 -6.96 5.63
N ALA A 149 17.80 -7.74 5.47
CA ALA A 149 19.00 -7.32 4.77
C ALA A 149 18.69 -6.75 3.38
N GLY A 150 19.13 -5.51 3.13
CA GLY A 150 18.93 -4.81 1.86
C GLY A 150 17.53 -4.24 1.61
N MET A 151 16.61 -4.29 2.58
CA MET A 151 15.25 -3.74 2.43
C MET A 151 15.27 -2.23 2.19
N LYS A 152 16.13 -1.50 2.92
CA LYS A 152 16.30 -0.04 2.75
C LYS A 152 16.68 0.35 1.33
N ASP A 153 17.57 -0.41 0.70
CA ASP A 153 18.02 -0.11 -0.66
C ASP A 153 16.96 -0.47 -1.69
N LEU A 154 16.22 -1.57 -1.48
CA LEU A 154 15.06 -1.92 -2.29
C LEU A 154 13.99 -0.82 -2.27
N VAL A 155 13.70 -0.24 -1.10
CA VAL A 155 12.76 0.89 -0.98
C VAL A 155 13.22 2.10 -1.81
N LYS A 156 14.50 2.47 -1.72
CA LYS A 156 15.07 3.58 -2.51
C LYS A 156 15.05 3.31 -4.01
N GLU A 157 15.25 2.06 -4.42
CA GLU A 157 15.18 1.65 -5.83
C GLU A 157 13.74 1.78 -6.35
N CYS A 158 12.77 1.27 -5.60
CA CYS A 158 11.36 1.28 -5.99
C CYS A 158 10.74 2.69 -5.95
N ALA A 159 11.17 3.56 -5.04
CA ALA A 159 10.69 4.94 -4.95
C ALA A 159 10.97 5.75 -6.23
N LYS A 160 12.04 5.42 -6.95
CA LYS A 160 12.43 6.10 -8.20
C LYS A 160 11.63 5.65 -9.43
N MET A 161 10.84 4.59 -9.30
CA MET A 161 10.03 4.05 -10.41
C MET A 161 8.64 4.69 -10.49
N ASP A 162 8.28 5.52 -9.49
CA ASP A 162 7.01 6.23 -9.42
C ASP A 162 7.10 7.70 -9.91
N GLU A 163 8.31 8.17 -10.27
CA GLU A 163 8.56 9.44 -10.96
C GLU A 163 8.53 9.27 -12.48
#